data_AF-A0A0R1ZTN8-F1
#
_entry.id   AF-A0A0R1ZTN8-F1
#
_cell.length_a   1.000
_cell.length_b   1.000
_cell.length_c   1.000
_cell.angle_alpha   90.00
_cell.angle_beta   90.00
_cell.angle_gamma   90.00
#
_symmetry.space_group_name_H-M   'P 1'
#
loop_
_entity.id
_entity.type
_entity.pdbx_description
1 polymer ?
#
loop_
_entity_poly.entity_id
_entity_poly.type
_entity_poly.pdbx_seq_one_letter_code
_entity_poly.pdbx_strand_id
1 'polypeptide(L)'
;MQRAINRNPLLLSQVADKATAADKQVMVDLQDTLRANADRCVGMAANMIGVNKSIIVVQIGPIPYIMVNPELISKAHPYRTQEGCLSLDGERSTKRFKQIKVRFLDQNLVAHEQVFSDFTAQIVQHEMDHCAGIMI
;
A
#
# COMPACT_ATOMS: atom_id res chain seq x y z
N MET A 1 -8.38 -12.85 -8.06
CA MET A 1 -9.83 -12.57 -8.15
C MET A 1 -10.13 -11.28 -7.38
N GLN A 2 -11.10 -10.48 -7.83
CA GLN A 2 -11.53 -9.29 -7.08
C GLN A 2 -12.04 -9.69 -5.69
N ARG A 3 -11.61 -8.95 -4.66
CA ARG A 3 -11.99 -9.14 -3.25
C ARG A 3 -12.88 -7.99 -2.77
N ALA A 4 -13.66 -8.26 -1.72
CA ALA A 4 -14.41 -7.22 -1.02
C ALA A 4 -13.47 -6.34 -0.19
N ILE A 5 -13.80 -5.05 -0.07
CA ILE A 5 -13.03 -4.11 0.74
C ILE A 5 -13.34 -4.34 2.22
N ASN A 6 -12.30 -4.62 2.99
CA ASN A 6 -12.34 -4.74 4.43
C ASN A 6 -12.43 -3.36 5.09
N ARG A 7 -13.44 -3.17 5.93
CA ARG A 7 -13.68 -1.95 6.70
C ARG A 7 -13.64 -2.18 8.22
N ASN A 8 -13.21 -3.37 8.67
CA ASN A 8 -13.15 -3.71 10.08
C ASN A 8 -11.92 -3.08 10.75
N PRO A 9 -12.09 -2.11 11.67
CA PRO A 9 -10.96 -1.40 12.28
C PRO A 9 -10.01 -2.32 13.05
N LEU A 10 -10.52 -3.37 13.70
CA LEU A 10 -9.72 -4.30 14.49
C LEU A 10 -8.79 -5.16 13.64
N LEU A 11 -9.16 -5.41 12.38
CA LEU A 11 -8.30 -6.13 11.43
C LEU A 11 -7.33 -5.17 10.74
N LEU A 12 -7.78 -3.96 10.43
CA LEU A 12 -6.95 -2.94 9.78
C LEU A 12 -5.84 -2.41 10.70
N SER A 13 -6.04 -2.42 12.02
CA SER A 13 -5.04 -1.95 13.00
C SER A 13 -3.98 -2.99 13.38
N GLN A 14 -3.97 -4.16 12.74
CA GLN A 14 -2.98 -5.20 13.02
C GLN A 14 -1.71 -4.95 12.21
N VAL A 15 -0.56 -5.16 12.86
CA VAL A 15 0.72 -5.17 12.15
C VAL A 15 0.76 -6.40 11.25
N ALA A 16 1.07 -6.18 9.98
CA ALA A 16 1.05 -7.22 8.98
C ALA A 16 2.21 -8.21 9.15
N ASP A 17 1.93 -9.49 8.94
CA ASP A 17 2.96 -10.52 8.92
C ASP A 17 3.81 -10.38 7.65
N LYS A 18 5.09 -10.78 7.74
CA LYS A 18 5.93 -10.86 6.54
C LYS A 18 5.30 -11.81 5.51
N ALA A 19 5.31 -11.34 4.27
CA ALA A 19 4.91 -12.11 3.11
C ALA A 19 6.08 -12.94 2.59
N THR A 20 5.73 -14.07 1.99
CA THR A 20 6.62 -15.10 1.46
C THR A 20 6.16 -15.54 0.07
N ALA A 21 6.88 -16.48 -0.55
CA ALA A 21 6.46 -17.07 -1.83
C ALA A 21 5.08 -17.74 -1.79
N ALA A 22 4.63 -18.20 -0.62
CA ALA A 22 3.30 -18.78 -0.44
C ALA A 22 2.17 -17.74 -0.64
N ASP A 23 2.47 -16.45 -0.52
CA ASP A 23 1.48 -15.36 -0.56
C ASP A 23 1.28 -14.80 -1.97
N LYS A 24 1.79 -15.45 -3.01
CA LYS A 24 1.69 -14.99 -4.41
C LYS A 24 0.24 -14.73 -4.85
N GLN A 25 -0.71 -15.53 -4.37
CA GLN A 25 -2.13 -15.33 -4.70
C GLN A 25 -2.66 -13.98 -4.17
N VAL A 26 -2.17 -13.51 -3.02
CA VAL A 26 -2.55 -12.22 -2.43
C VAL A 26 -2.15 -11.06 -3.34
N MET A 27 -0.98 -11.16 -3.98
CA MET A 27 -0.50 -10.16 -4.94
C MET A 27 -1.41 -10.07 -6.17
N VAL A 28 -1.92 -11.21 -6.64
CA VAL A 28 -2.86 -11.27 -7.77
C VAL A 28 -4.21 -10.67 -7.36
N ASP A 29 -4.74 -11.06 -6.20
CA ASP A 29 -6.01 -10.56 -5.69
C ASP A 29 -5.98 -9.04 -5.44
N LEU A 30 -4.86 -8.50 -4.96
CA LEU A 30 -4.65 -7.05 -4.82
C LEU A 30 -4.67 -6.35 -6.18
N GLN A 31 -3.95 -6.87 -7.18
CA GLN A 31 -3.95 -6.27 -8.52
C GLN A 31 -5.34 -6.28 -9.16
N ASP A 32 -6.04 -7.40 -9.07
CA ASP A 32 -7.41 -7.52 -9.60
C ASP A 32 -8.37 -6.56 -8.91
N THR A 33 -8.25 -6.43 -7.59
CA THR A 33 -9.11 -5.53 -6.80
C THR A 33 -8.79 -4.07 -7.07
N LEU A 34 -7.52 -3.69 -7.19
CA LEU A 34 -7.12 -2.34 -7.57
C LEU A 34 -7.64 -1.98 -8.96
N ARG A 35 -7.48 -2.88 -9.95
CA ARG A 35 -8.00 -2.68 -11.32
C ARG A 35 -9.52 -2.46 -11.33
N ALA A 36 -10.26 -3.23 -10.53
CA ALA A 36 -11.70 -3.10 -10.41
C ALA A 36 -12.16 -1.79 -9.73
N ASN A 37 -11.25 -1.04 -9.11
CA ASN A 37 -11.51 0.24 -8.44
C ASN A 37 -10.64 1.38 -9.00
N ALA A 38 -10.06 1.21 -10.19
CA ALA A 38 -9.05 2.13 -10.74
C ALA A 38 -9.59 3.55 -11.03
N ASP A 39 -10.92 3.73 -11.08
CA ASP A 39 -11.60 5.02 -11.21
C ASP A 39 -11.55 5.86 -9.93
N ARG A 40 -11.29 5.24 -8.78
CA ARG A 40 -11.38 5.88 -7.44
C ARG A 40 -10.30 5.46 -6.46
N CYS A 41 -9.32 4.67 -6.89
CA CYS A 41 -8.29 4.08 -6.04
C CYS A 41 -6.96 3.99 -6.80
N VAL A 42 -5.88 4.39 -6.14
CA VAL A 42 -4.52 4.44 -6.72
C VAL A 42 -3.51 3.58 -5.95
N GLY A 43 -3.92 2.97 -4.84
CA GLY A 43 -3.09 2.12 -4.01
C GLY A 43 -3.95 1.26 -3.09
N MET A 44 -3.46 0.06 -2.75
CA MET A 44 -4.09 -0.84 -1.79
C MET A 44 -3.07 -1.68 -1.04
N ALA A 45 -3.35 -2.01 0.22
CA ALA A 45 -2.63 -2.98 1.04
C ALA A 45 -3.45 -4.26 1.28
N ALA A 46 -2.78 -5.39 1.55
CA ALA A 46 -3.45 -6.69 1.69
C ALA A 46 -4.51 -6.74 2.83
N ASN A 47 -4.31 -5.97 3.90
CA ASN A 47 -5.27 -5.89 5.01
C ASN A 47 -6.63 -5.32 4.53
N MET A 48 -6.65 -4.46 3.49
CA MET A 48 -7.86 -3.91 2.87
C MET A 48 -8.66 -4.95 2.09
N ILE A 49 -8.10 -6.14 1.82
CA ILE A 49 -8.83 -7.29 1.26
C ILE A 49 -8.97 -8.44 2.27
N GLY A 50 -8.72 -8.14 3.56
CA GLY A 50 -8.88 -9.06 4.69
C GLY A 50 -7.71 -10.01 4.92
N VAL A 51 -6.52 -9.71 4.38
CA VAL A 51 -5.33 -10.57 4.50
C VAL A 51 -4.23 -9.86 5.29
N ASN A 52 -3.79 -10.43 6.41
CA ASN A 52 -2.74 -9.85 7.27
C ASN A 52 -1.32 -10.12 6.72
N LYS A 53 -0.97 -9.57 5.56
CA LYS A 53 0.35 -9.73 4.94
C LYS A 53 0.93 -8.40 4.48
N SER A 54 2.23 -8.23 4.65
CA SER A 54 2.94 -7.02 4.24
C SER A 54 3.15 -7.00 2.73
N ILE A 55 2.08 -6.66 2.00
CA ILE A 55 2.03 -6.56 0.54
C ILE A 55 1.19 -5.34 0.19
N ILE A 56 1.75 -4.49 -0.66
CA ILE A 56 1.05 -3.32 -1.21
C ILE A 56 1.09 -3.35 -2.73
N VAL A 57 0.07 -2.74 -3.34
CA VAL A 57 0.02 -2.46 -4.77
C VAL A 57 -0.23 -0.98 -4.97
N VAL A 58 0.50 -0.35 -5.89
CA VAL A 58 0.39 1.08 -6.21
C VAL A 58 0.27 1.26 -7.71
N GLN A 59 -0.67 2.09 -8.17
CA GLN A 59 -0.80 2.42 -9.59
C GLN A 59 0.32 3.39 -10.00
N ILE A 60 1.32 2.91 -10.76
CA ILE A 60 2.42 3.73 -11.28
C ILE A 60 2.36 3.69 -12.81
N GLY A 61 1.88 4.78 -13.41
CA GLY A 61 1.64 4.82 -14.86
C GLY A 61 0.56 3.81 -15.26
N PRO A 62 0.73 3.05 -16.36
CA PRO A 62 -0.28 2.11 -16.83
C PRO A 62 -0.30 0.77 -16.07
N ILE A 63 0.70 0.48 -15.24
CA ILE A 63 0.88 -0.86 -14.64
C ILE A 63 0.82 -0.78 -13.10
N PRO A 64 0.00 -1.62 -12.45
CA PRO A 64 0.04 -1.82 -11.00
C PRO A 64 1.41 -2.33 -10.56
N TYR A 65 1.99 -1.69 -9.56
CA TYR A 65 3.32 -1.98 -9.05
C TYR A 65 3.22 -2.63 -7.66
N ILE A 66 3.69 -3.88 -7.55
CA ILE A 66 3.65 -4.67 -6.31
C ILE A 66 4.93 -4.45 -5.51
N MET A 67 4.79 -4.19 -4.21
CA MET A 67 5.89 -4.19 -3.26
C MET A 67 5.56 -5.13 -2.10
N VAL A 68 6.46 -6.07 -1.86
CA VAL A 68 6.36 -7.10 -0.83
C VAL A 68 7.36 -6.77 0.28
N ASN A 69 6.90 -6.81 1.52
CA ASN A 69 7.66 -6.42 2.71
C ASN A 69 8.36 -5.05 2.57
N PRO A 70 7.65 -3.97 2.15
CA PRO A 70 8.28 -2.67 1.97
C PRO A 70 8.81 -2.09 3.29
N GLU A 71 10.03 -1.57 3.26
CA GLU A 71 10.75 -0.96 4.37
C GLU A 71 11.19 0.44 3.99
N LEU A 72 10.90 1.43 4.83
CA LEU A 72 11.29 2.82 4.60
C LEU A 72 12.75 3.03 5.02
N ILE A 73 13.61 3.34 4.06
CA ILE A 73 15.04 3.57 4.28
C ILE A 73 15.33 5.04 4.59
N SER A 74 14.69 5.97 3.89
CA SER A 74 14.84 7.41 4.16
C SER A 74 13.61 8.20 3.69
N LYS A 75 13.46 9.42 4.23
CA LYS A 75 12.37 10.34 3.89
C LYS A 75 12.82 11.80 4.00
N ALA A 76 12.34 12.65 3.09
CA ALA A 76 12.69 14.06 3.03
C ALA A 76 11.51 14.95 2.61
N HIS A 77 11.61 16.25 2.86
CA HIS A 77 10.63 17.27 2.46
C HIS A 77 9.22 17.01 3.03
N PRO A 78 9.02 17.16 4.34
CA PRO A 78 7.71 16.95 4.96
C PRO A 78 6.69 17.99 4.51
N TYR A 79 5.45 17.56 4.31
CA TYR A 79 4.31 18.44 3.98
C TYR A 79 3.01 17.89 4.56
N ARG A 80 1.99 18.74 4.62
CA ARG A 80 0.62 18.35 4.98
C ARG A 80 -0.19 18.13 3.72
N THR A 81 -1.04 17.10 3.74
CA THR A 81 -1.92 16.74 2.64
C THR A 81 -3.26 16.23 3.21
N GLN A 82 -4.19 15.89 2.32
CA GLN A 82 -5.41 15.16 2.64
C GLN A 82 -5.45 13.86 1.84
N GLU A 83 -5.94 12.81 2.47
CA GLU A 83 -6.05 11.47 1.90
C GLU A 83 -7.44 10.89 2.17
N GLY A 84 -7.96 10.13 1.22
CA GLY A 84 -9.07 9.19 1.42
C GLY A 84 -8.55 7.75 1.43
N CYS A 85 -9.38 6.81 1.89
CA CYS A 85 -9.07 5.38 1.89
C CYS A 85 -10.35 4.59 1.62
N LEU A 86 -10.31 3.57 0.76
CA LEU A 86 -11.50 2.73 0.47
C LEU A 86 -12.08 2.06 1.73
N SER A 87 -11.26 1.86 2.76
CA SER A 87 -11.66 1.25 4.03
C SER A 87 -12.36 2.22 4.99
N LEU A 88 -12.28 3.54 4.76
CA LEU A 88 -12.77 4.59 5.65
C LEU A 88 -13.72 5.54 4.94
N ASP A 89 -14.56 6.24 5.69
CA ASP A 89 -15.39 7.33 5.14
C ASP A 89 -14.67 8.67 5.22
N GLY A 90 -14.75 9.43 4.13
CA GLY A 90 -14.25 10.81 4.02
C GLY A 90 -12.73 10.91 3.83
N GLU A 91 -12.24 12.15 3.91
CA GLU A 91 -10.81 12.47 3.84
C GLU A 91 -10.28 12.94 5.20
N ARG A 92 -9.00 12.73 5.44
CA ARG A 92 -8.31 13.14 6.68
C ARG A 92 -6.99 13.82 6.36
N SER A 93 -6.63 14.81 7.16
CA SER A 93 -5.35 15.48 7.03
C SER A 93 -4.23 14.64 7.62
N THR A 94 -3.14 14.47 6.87
CA THR A 94 -1.97 13.71 7.32
C THR A 94 -0.65 14.40 6.92
N LYS A 95 0.45 13.94 7.50
CA LYS A 95 1.81 14.40 7.20
C LYS A 95 2.52 13.36 6.34
N ARG A 96 3.02 13.80 5.20
CA ARG A 96 3.77 12.96 4.24
C ARG A 96 5.10 13.59 3.90
N PHE A 97 5.94 12.81 3.23
CA PHE A 97 7.26 13.24 2.77
C PHE A 97 7.27 13.17 1.24
N LYS A 98 7.66 14.27 0.58
CA LYS A 98 7.66 14.33 -0.89
C LYS A 98 8.70 13.41 -1.52
N GLN A 99 9.67 12.93 -0.77
CA GLN A 99 10.64 11.98 -1.26
C GLN A 99 10.88 10.90 -0.21
N ILE A 100 10.82 9.64 -0.64
CA ILE A 100 11.12 8.47 0.19
C ILE A 100 12.02 7.52 -0.57
N LYS A 101 12.89 6.80 0.15
CA LYS A 101 13.61 5.64 -0.36
C LYS A 101 13.03 4.40 0.32
N VAL A 102 12.62 3.42 -0.47
CA VAL A 102 11.97 2.20 0.04
C VAL A 102 12.74 0.98 -0.48
N ARG A 103 12.99 0.03 0.41
CA ARG A 103 13.48 -1.31 0.08
C ARG A 103 12.30 -2.27 0.10
N PHE A 104 12.18 -3.13 -0.90
CA PHE A 104 11.08 -4.09 -0.99
C PHE A 104 11.48 -5.26 -1.89
N LEU A 105 10.66 -6.31 -1.93
CA LEU A 105 10.73 -7.33 -2.96
C LEU A 105 9.62 -7.11 -3.99
N ASP A 106 9.88 -7.36 -5.27
CA ASP A 106 8.84 -7.33 -6.29
C ASP A 106 7.95 -8.59 -6.28
N GLN A 107 7.03 -8.68 -7.23
CA GLN A 107 6.13 -9.85 -7.41
C GLN A 107 6.86 -11.18 -7.68
N ASN A 108 8.13 -11.13 -8.08
CA ASN A 108 8.99 -12.29 -8.30
C ASN A 108 9.95 -12.51 -7.11
N LEU A 109 9.76 -11.77 -6.01
CA LEU A 109 10.59 -11.76 -4.81
C LEU A 109 12.05 -11.33 -5.04
N VAL A 110 12.30 -10.54 -6.10
CA VAL A 110 13.59 -9.91 -6.34
C VAL A 110 13.69 -8.64 -5.52
N ALA A 111 14.81 -8.42 -4.82
CA ALA A 111 15.01 -7.24 -3.98
C ALA A 111 15.28 -5.97 -4.80
N HIS A 112 14.64 -4.88 -4.39
CA HIS A 112 14.79 -3.55 -4.97
C HIS A 112 14.98 -2.50 -3.87
N GLU A 113 15.68 -1.43 -4.20
CA GLU A 113 15.73 -0.21 -3.39
C GLU A 113 15.50 0.99 -4.31
N GLN A 114 14.38 1.69 -4.15
CA GLN A 114 13.91 2.70 -5.09
C GLN A 114 13.50 3.99 -4.38
N VAL A 115 13.76 5.12 -5.04
CA VAL A 115 13.28 6.44 -4.61
C VAL A 115 11.94 6.72 -5.28
N PHE A 116 10.94 7.06 -4.47
CA PHE A 116 9.64 7.55 -4.91
C PHE A 116 9.49 9.03 -4.54
N SER A 117 8.81 9.78 -5.39
CA SER A 117 8.62 11.22 -5.21
C SER A 117 7.16 11.64 -5.32
N ASP A 118 6.85 12.80 -4.74
CA ASP A 118 5.59 13.52 -4.79
C ASP A 118 4.37 12.64 -4.49
N PHE A 119 3.42 12.58 -5.42
CA PHE A 119 2.17 11.84 -5.21
C PHE A 119 2.39 10.33 -5.10
N THR A 120 3.32 9.77 -5.87
CA THR A 120 3.67 8.34 -5.74
C THR A 120 4.28 8.05 -4.37
N ALA A 121 5.13 8.94 -3.85
CA ALA A 121 5.65 8.81 -2.49
C ALA A 121 4.52 8.85 -1.45
N GLN A 122 3.53 9.73 -1.63
CA GLN A 122 2.35 9.81 -0.75
C GLN A 122 1.59 8.49 -0.72
N ILE A 123 1.27 7.91 -1.89
CA ILE A 123 0.52 6.65 -1.97
C ILE A 123 1.31 5.51 -1.32
N VAL A 124 2.61 5.37 -1.64
CA VAL A 124 3.44 4.32 -1.05
C VAL A 124 3.50 4.44 0.48
N GLN A 125 3.64 5.65 1.02
CA GLN A 125 3.57 5.87 2.47
C GLN A 125 2.22 5.46 3.06
N HIS A 126 1.11 5.79 2.39
CA HIS A 126 -0.23 5.38 2.82
C HIS A 126 -0.36 3.86 2.91
N GLU A 127 0.00 3.14 1.84
CA GLU A 127 -0.13 1.68 1.83
C GLU A 127 0.85 1.00 2.81
N MET A 128 2.03 1.60 3.05
CA MET A 128 2.95 1.11 4.08
C MET A 128 2.40 1.30 5.49
N ASP A 129 1.66 2.39 5.76
CA ASP A 129 1.00 2.60 7.06
C ASP A 129 -0.02 1.48 7.32
N HIS A 130 -0.79 1.06 6.31
CA HIS A 130 -1.69 -0.09 6.43
C HIS A 130 -0.97 -1.37 6.83
N CYS A 131 0.20 -1.64 6.26
CA CYS A 131 1.04 -2.78 6.68
C CYS A 131 1.51 -2.66 8.14
N ALA A 132 1.64 -1.44 8.67
CA ALA A 132 1.99 -1.17 10.05
C ALA A 132 0.77 -1.11 10.99
N GLY A 133 -0.44 -1.36 10.50
CA GLY A 133 -1.67 -1.23 11.28
C GLY A 133 -2.06 0.24 11.59
N ILE A 134 -1.56 1.19 10.80
CA ILE A 134 -1.77 2.62 10.97
C ILE A 134 -2.75 3.09 9.91
N MET A 135 -3.81 3.76 10.35
CA MET A 135 -4.82 4.37 9.49
C MET A 135 -4.73 5.90 9.56
N ILE A 136 -5.06 6.58 8.46
CA ILE A 136 -5.14 8.05 8.39
C ILE A 136 -6.23 8.65 9.28
#